data_AF-A0A9X9Q9M0-F1
#
_entry.id   AF-A0A9X9Q9M0-F1
#
_cell.length_a   1.000
_cell.length_b   1.000
_cell.length_c   1.000
_cell.angle_alpha   90.00
_cell.angle_beta   90.00
_cell.angle_gamma   90.00
#
_symmetry.space_group_name_H-M   'P 1'
#
loop_
_entity.id
_entity.type
_entity.pdbx_description
1 polymer ?
#
loop_
_entity_poly.entity_id
_entity_poly.type
_entity_poly.pdbx_seq_one_letter_code
_entity_poly.pdbx_strand_id
1 'polypeptide(L)'
;MWVYRMETILHWQQQLNSIQITRPAFKGLTLTDLPLCLQLNIMQRLSDGRDLVSLGQVAPDLHVLSEDRLLWKKLCQYHFSERQIRKRLILSDKGQLDWKKMYFKLVRCYPRKEQYGDTLQLCRHCHILSWKGTDHPCTANNPESCSVSLSPQDFINLFKF
;
A
#
# COMPACT_ATOMS: atom_id res chain seq x y z
N MET A 1 39.27 -3.85 8.23
CA MET A 1 37.86 -3.58 7.84
C MET A 1 36.87 -4.65 8.30
N TRP A 2 37.16 -5.96 8.15
CA TRP A 2 36.21 -7.02 8.51
C TRP A 2 36.00 -7.19 10.04
N VAL A 3 37.08 -7.07 10.82
CA VAL A 3 37.05 -7.16 12.29
C VAL A 3 36.15 -6.09 12.91
N TYR A 4 36.30 -4.82 12.48
CA TYR A 4 35.46 -3.72 12.94
C TYR A 4 33.95 -3.92 12.65
N ARG A 5 33.62 -4.55 11.52
CA ARG A 5 32.23 -4.90 11.19
C ARG A 5 31.67 -6.00 12.10
N MET A 6 32.50 -6.99 12.47
CA MET A 6 32.11 -8.04 13.42
C MET A 6 31.88 -7.47 14.82
N GLU A 7 32.75 -6.57 15.29
CA GLU A 7 32.57 -5.87 16.57
C GLU A 7 31.27 -5.05 16.58
N THR A 8 30.97 -4.37 15.47
CA THR A 8 29.72 -3.62 15.31
C THR A 8 28.51 -4.56 15.40
N ILE A 9 28.52 -5.71 14.71
CA ILE A 9 27.41 -6.67 14.77
C ILE A 9 27.20 -7.22 16.18
N LEU A 10 28.28 -7.58 16.88
CA LEU A 10 28.22 -8.07 18.27
C LEU A 10 27.64 -7.00 19.21
N HIS A 11 28.06 -5.75 19.04
CA HIS A 11 27.51 -4.62 19.79
C HIS A 11 26.01 -4.45 19.54
N TRP A 12 25.56 -4.51 18.28
CA TRP A 12 24.13 -4.40 17.93
C TRP A 12 23.33 -5.55 18.52
N GLN A 13 23.87 -6.76 18.49
CA GLN A 13 23.22 -7.94 19.06
C GLN A 13 23.09 -7.82 20.58
N GLN A 14 24.11 -7.29 21.25
CA GLN A 14 24.07 -7.02 22.68
C GLN A 14 23.06 -5.92 23.03
N GLN A 15 22.98 -4.85 22.24
CA GLN A 15 21.97 -3.80 22.38
C GLN A 15 20.56 -4.37 22.21
N LEU A 16 20.31 -5.15 21.16
CA LEU A 16 19.02 -5.79 20.91
C LEU A 16 18.60 -6.70 22.07
N ASN A 17 19.52 -7.50 22.61
CA ASN A 17 19.24 -8.37 23.75
C ASN A 17 18.93 -7.59 25.04
N SER A 18 19.42 -6.34 25.15
CA SER A 18 19.18 -5.47 26.30
C SER A 18 17.89 -4.63 26.19
N ILE A 19 17.26 -4.58 25.02
CA ILE A 19 16.01 -3.85 24.83
C ILE A 19 14.91 -4.59 25.59
N GLN A 20 14.52 -4.03 26.73
CA GLN A 20 13.28 -4.40 27.39
C GLN A 20 12.15 -3.58 26.77
N ILE A 21 11.29 -4.23 25.99
CA ILE A 21 10.04 -3.62 25.54
C ILE A 21 9.09 -3.65 26.74
N THR A 22 9.09 -2.59 27.53
CA THR A 22 8.15 -2.40 28.62
C THR A 22 6.74 -2.29 28.03
N ARG A 23 5.95 -3.36 28.10
CA ARG A 23 4.52 -3.26 27.80
C ARG A 23 3.91 -2.29 28.81
N PRO A 24 3.14 -1.27 28.37
CA PRO A 24 2.49 -0.36 29.30
C PRO A 24 1.66 -1.17 30.31
N ALA A 25 1.78 -0.87 31.60
CA ALA A 25 1.00 -1.51 32.66
C ALA A 25 -0.52 -1.26 32.50
N PHE A 26 -0.88 -0.22 31.73
CA PHE A 26 -2.24 0.11 31.41
C PHE A 26 -2.73 -0.73 30.22
N LYS A 27 -3.59 -1.71 30.49
CA LYS A 27 -4.48 -2.28 29.45
C LYS A 27 -5.55 -1.24 29.15
N GLY A 28 -5.17 -0.23 28.35
CA GLY A 28 -6.14 0.66 27.74
C GLY A 28 -7.09 -0.12 26.83
N LEU A 29 -8.17 0.52 26.42
CA LEU A 29 -9.14 -0.09 25.52
C LEU A 29 -8.47 -0.42 24.18
N THR A 30 -8.49 -1.70 23.81
CA THR A 30 -7.88 -2.23 22.58
C THR A 30 -8.92 -2.38 21.47
N LEU A 31 -8.47 -2.59 20.24
CA LEU A 31 -9.37 -2.82 19.10
C LEU A 31 -10.35 -3.99 19.36
N THR A 32 -9.86 -5.06 19.98
CA THR A 32 -10.66 -6.25 20.32
C THR A 32 -11.65 -6.02 21.44
N ASP A 33 -11.49 -4.96 22.24
CA ASP A 33 -12.44 -4.57 23.28
C ASP A 33 -13.65 -3.79 22.72
N LEU A 34 -13.60 -3.35 21.46
CA LEU A 34 -14.72 -2.68 20.81
C LEU A 34 -15.84 -3.68 20.48
N PRO A 35 -17.12 -3.25 20.48
CA PRO A 35 -18.22 -4.03 19.92
C PRO A 35 -17.92 -4.54 18.50
N LEU A 36 -18.34 -5.77 18.19
CA LEU A 36 -18.09 -6.45 16.92
C LEU A 36 -18.48 -5.60 15.69
N CYS A 37 -19.59 -4.87 15.80
CA CYS A 37 -20.07 -3.99 14.73
C CYS A 37 -19.12 -2.82 14.45
N LEU A 38 -18.44 -2.28 15.47
CA LEU A 38 -17.46 -1.21 15.32
C LEU A 38 -16.15 -1.76 14.75
N GLN A 39 -15.69 -2.93 15.21
CA GLN A 39 -14.54 -3.61 14.62
C GLN A 39 -14.77 -3.85 13.11
N LEU A 40 -15.93 -4.39 12.74
CA LEU A 40 -16.33 -4.56 11.34
C LEU A 40 -16.41 -3.23 10.57
N ASN A 41 -16.94 -2.17 11.18
CA ASN A 41 -17.01 -0.86 10.52
C ASN A 41 -15.61 -0.33 10.19
N ILE A 42 -14.67 -0.45 11.14
CA ILE A 42 -13.26 -0.08 10.96
C ILE A 42 -12.65 -0.88 9.81
N MET A 43 -12.82 -2.21 9.82
CA MET A 43 -12.29 -3.08 8.76
C MET A 43 -12.87 -2.74 7.39
N GLN A 44 -14.16 -2.38 7.30
CA GLN A 44 -14.79 -1.93 6.05
C GLN A 44 -14.24 -0.60 5.49
N ARG A 45 -13.45 0.15 6.27
CA ARG A 45 -12.77 1.37 5.78
C ARG A 45 -11.41 1.07 5.16
N LEU A 46 -10.85 -0.12 5.34
CA LEU A 46 -9.60 -0.50 4.71
C LEU A 46 -9.80 -0.62 3.20
N SER A 47 -8.91 0.02 2.45
CA SER A 47 -8.98 0.06 0.99
C SER A 47 -8.06 -0.97 0.33
N ASP A 48 -7.24 -1.71 1.09
CA ASP A 48 -6.41 -2.80 0.56
C ASP A 48 -6.78 -4.13 1.23
N GLY A 49 -7.01 -5.16 0.41
CA GLY A 49 -7.28 -6.51 0.90
C GLY A 49 -6.09 -7.14 1.62
N ARG A 50 -4.86 -6.70 1.35
CA ARG A 50 -3.67 -7.15 2.09
C ARG A 50 -3.71 -6.68 3.54
N ASP A 51 -4.15 -5.45 3.79
CA ASP A 51 -4.27 -4.91 5.14
C ASP A 51 -5.33 -5.68 5.94
N LEU A 52 -6.43 -6.07 5.29
CA LEU A 52 -7.45 -6.93 5.90
C LEU A 52 -6.93 -8.32 6.27
N VAL A 53 -6.13 -8.94 5.39
CA VAL A 53 -5.49 -10.23 5.68
C VAL A 53 -4.51 -10.11 6.84
N SER A 54 -3.65 -9.08 6.83
CA SER A 54 -2.69 -8.82 7.90
C SER A 54 -3.41 -8.60 9.23
N LEU A 55 -4.50 -7.83 9.25
CA LEU A 55 -5.30 -7.58 10.45
C LEU A 55 -5.94 -8.88 10.98
N GLY A 56 -6.43 -9.75 10.09
CA GLY A 56 -6.95 -11.07 10.47
C GLY A 56 -5.91 -12.01 11.06
N GLN A 57 -4.62 -11.79 10.81
CA GLN A 57 -3.53 -12.60 11.39
C GLN A 57 -3.16 -12.16 12.82
N VAL A 58 -3.66 -11.02 13.30
CA VAL A 58 -3.31 -10.47 14.62
C VAL A 58 -3.99 -11.20 15.77
N ALA A 59 -5.27 -11.55 15.61
CA ALA A 59 -6.06 -12.20 16.66
C ALA A 59 -7.19 -13.07 16.07
N PRO A 60 -7.61 -14.16 16.74
CA PRO A 60 -8.67 -15.04 16.25
C PRO A 60 -10.01 -14.32 15.98
N ASP A 61 -10.40 -13.38 16.85
CA ASP A 61 -11.66 -12.64 16.68
C ASP A 61 -11.63 -11.77 15.41
N LEU A 62 -10.49 -11.14 15.15
CA LEU A 62 -10.27 -10.36 13.93
C LEU A 62 -10.17 -11.24 12.70
N HIS A 63 -9.66 -12.47 12.83
CA HIS A 63 -9.64 -13.44 11.74
C HIS A 63 -11.05 -13.75 11.26
N VAL A 64 -11.97 -14.06 12.18
CA VAL A 64 -13.38 -14.35 11.86
C VAL A 64 -14.01 -13.19 11.11
N LEU A 65 -13.77 -11.96 11.55
CA LEU A 65 -14.25 -10.75 10.87
C LEU A 65 -13.60 -10.53 9.50
N SER A 66 -12.32 -10.84 9.35
CA SER A 66 -11.58 -10.69 8.10
C SER A 66 -12.06 -11.66 7.03
N GLU A 67 -12.70 -12.77 7.39
CA GLU A 67 -13.31 -13.72 6.44
C GLU A 67 -14.76 -13.35 6.08
N ASP A 68 -15.31 -12.23 6.57
CA ASP A 68 -16.68 -11.83 6.28
C ASP A 68 -16.91 -11.59 4.78
N ARG A 69 -17.92 -12.28 4.25
CA ARG A 69 -18.24 -12.27 2.81
C ARG A 69 -18.64 -10.87 2.31
N LEU A 70 -19.40 -10.12 3.10
CA LEU A 70 -19.92 -8.81 2.70
C LEU A 70 -18.81 -7.75 2.70
N LEU A 71 -17.84 -7.88 3.60
CA LEU A 71 -16.63 -7.07 3.65
C LEU A 71 -15.83 -7.20 2.34
N TRP A 72 -15.55 -8.42 1.88
CA TRP A 72 -14.87 -8.65 0.59
C TRP A 72 -15.71 -8.23 -0.61
N LYS A 73 -17.03 -8.44 -0.58
CA LYS A 73 -17.94 -7.97 -1.62
C LYS A 73 -17.86 -6.45 -1.79
N LYS A 74 -17.96 -5.71 -0.68
CA LYS A 74 -17.89 -4.24 -0.65
C LYS A 74 -16.53 -3.76 -1.15
N LEU A 75 -15.44 -4.44 -0.75
CA LEU A 75 -14.10 -4.13 -1.23
C LEU A 75 -13.97 -4.33 -2.75
N CYS A 76 -14.49 -5.44 -3.28
CA CYS A 76 -14.54 -5.65 -4.74
C CYS A 76 -15.32 -4.54 -5.45
N GLN A 77 -16.49 -4.17 -4.94
CA GLN A 77 -17.33 -3.13 -5.54
C GLN A 77 -16.72 -1.72 -5.43
N TYR A 78 -15.89 -1.49 -4.41
CA TYR A 78 -15.14 -0.24 -4.27
C TYR A 78 -14.03 -0.10 -5.32
N HIS A 79 -13.34 -1.20 -5.69
CA HIS A 79 -12.21 -1.16 -6.63
C HIS A 79 -12.57 -1.46 -8.09
N PHE A 80 -13.62 -2.23 -8.33
CA PHE A 80 -13.91 -2.79 -9.65
C PHE A 80 -15.35 -2.51 -10.07
N SER A 81 -15.51 -2.17 -11.35
CA SER A 81 -16.83 -2.08 -11.96
C SER A 81 -17.53 -3.44 -12.00
N GLU A 82 -18.86 -3.44 -11.96
CA GLU A 82 -19.69 -4.64 -12.13
C GLU A 82 -19.30 -5.45 -13.38
N ARG A 83 -18.89 -4.77 -14.47
CA ARG A 83 -18.41 -5.42 -15.69
C ARG A 83 -17.11 -6.20 -15.47
N GLN A 84 -16.16 -5.66 -14.70
CA GLN A 84 -14.92 -6.34 -14.37
C GLN A 84 -15.18 -7.54 -13.45
N ILE A 85 -16.04 -7.37 -12.45
CA ILE A 85 -16.42 -8.41 -11.48
C ILE A 85 -17.06 -9.61 -12.21
N ARG A 86 -18.07 -9.37 -13.06
CA ARG A 86 -18.78 -10.43 -13.80
C ARG A 86 -17.88 -11.26 -14.73
N LYS A 87 -16.75 -10.70 -15.19
CA LYS A 87 -15.79 -11.42 -16.04
C LYS A 87 -14.90 -12.41 -15.28
N ARG A 88 -14.91 -12.37 -13.94
CA ARG A 88 -13.99 -13.13 -13.07
C ARG A 88 -14.72 -13.67 -11.85
N LEU A 89 -15.91 -14.26 -12.05
CA LEU A 89 -16.63 -14.94 -10.98
C LEU A 89 -15.87 -16.19 -10.54
N ILE A 90 -15.72 -16.37 -9.24
CA ILE A 90 -15.14 -17.57 -8.63
C ILE A 90 -16.14 -18.09 -7.62
N LEU A 91 -16.46 -19.37 -7.71
CA LEU A 91 -17.30 -20.06 -6.74
C LEU A 91 -16.43 -20.75 -5.71
N SER A 92 -16.91 -20.73 -4.47
CA SER A 92 -16.43 -21.57 -3.38
C SER A 92 -16.97 -22.99 -3.52
N ASP A 93 -16.43 -23.92 -2.75
CA ASP A 93 -16.85 -25.33 -2.72
C ASP A 93 -18.34 -25.48 -2.33
N LYS A 94 -18.91 -24.46 -1.66
CA LYS A 94 -20.32 -24.39 -1.28
C LYS A 94 -21.23 -23.79 -2.37
N GLY A 95 -20.70 -23.55 -3.58
CA GLY A 95 -21.44 -22.95 -4.69
C GLY A 95 -21.74 -21.45 -4.54
N GLN A 96 -21.17 -20.79 -3.52
CA GLN A 96 -21.33 -19.35 -3.29
C GLN A 96 -20.15 -18.57 -3.88
N LEU A 97 -20.36 -17.32 -4.29
CA LEU A 97 -19.27 -16.45 -4.76
C LEU A 97 -18.18 -16.26 -3.69
N ASP A 98 -16.95 -16.58 -4.03
CA ASP A 98 -15.76 -16.42 -3.19
C ASP A 98 -15.15 -15.02 -3.43
N TRP A 99 -15.74 -14.02 -2.76
CA TRP A 99 -15.36 -12.61 -2.94
C TRP A 99 -13.90 -12.32 -2.61
N LYS A 100 -13.31 -13.04 -1.65
CA LYS A 100 -11.92 -12.90 -1.26
C LYS A 100 -10.99 -13.39 -2.37
N LYS A 101 -11.21 -14.60 -2.90
CA LYS A 101 -10.43 -15.08 -4.07
C LYS A 101 -10.65 -14.21 -5.30
N MET A 102 -11.89 -13.76 -5.53
CA MET A 102 -12.22 -12.84 -6.62
C MET A 102 -11.43 -11.53 -6.50
N TYR A 103 -11.35 -10.93 -5.30
CA TYR A 103 -10.61 -9.69 -5.08
C TYR A 103 -9.15 -9.83 -5.54
N PHE A 104 -8.43 -10.83 -5.04
CA PHE A 104 -7.02 -11.01 -5.39
C PHE A 104 -6.83 -11.36 -6.88
N LYS A 105 -7.77 -12.07 -7.49
CA LYS A 105 -7.74 -12.32 -8.95
C LYS A 105 -7.97 -11.03 -9.74
N LEU A 106 -8.92 -10.20 -9.32
CA LEU A 106 -9.26 -8.93 -9.96
C LEU A 106 -8.11 -7.92 -9.84
N VAL A 107 -7.47 -7.79 -8.67
CA VAL A 107 -6.28 -6.94 -8.47
C VAL A 107 -5.16 -7.31 -9.45
N ARG A 108 -4.95 -8.61 -9.71
CA ARG A 108 -3.95 -9.07 -10.68
C ARG A 108 -4.36 -8.80 -12.13
N CYS A 109 -5.64 -8.90 -12.46
CA CYS A 109 -6.15 -8.66 -13.82
C CYS A 109 -6.32 -7.17 -14.17
N TYR A 110 -6.54 -6.34 -13.15
CA TYR A 110 -6.79 -4.91 -13.25
C TYR A 110 -5.86 -4.20 -12.26
N PRO A 111 -4.54 -4.21 -12.52
CA PRO A 111 -3.59 -3.53 -11.65
C PRO A 111 -4.01 -2.06 -11.53
N ARG A 112 -3.88 -1.51 -10.32
CA ARG A 112 -4.11 -0.08 -10.11
C ARG A 112 -3.19 0.68 -11.07
N LYS A 113 -3.74 1.61 -11.84
CA LYS A 113 -2.90 2.65 -12.45
C LYS A 113 -2.26 3.38 -11.28
N GLU A 114 -0.93 3.44 -11.25
CA GLU A 114 -0.22 4.28 -10.28
C GLU A 114 -0.76 5.70 -10.42
N GLN A 115 -1.50 6.16 -9.42
CA GLN A 115 -1.94 7.54 -9.33
C GLN A 115 -0.83 8.29 -8.61
N TYR A 116 0.09 8.84 -9.38
CA TYR A 116 1.03 9.83 -8.86
C TYR A 116 0.25 11.12 -8.60
N GLY A 117 0.37 11.66 -7.38
CA GLY A 117 -0.34 12.88 -6.98
C GLY A 117 -0.06 14.03 -7.93
N ASP A 118 1.20 14.18 -8.35
CA ASP A 118 1.64 15.10 -9.38
C ASP A 118 2.65 14.45 -10.33
N THR A 119 2.72 14.96 -11.56
CA THR A 119 3.66 14.49 -12.58
C THR A 119 4.94 15.34 -12.52
N LEU A 120 6.11 14.70 -12.35
CA LEU A 120 7.39 15.38 -12.52
C LEU A 120 7.62 15.71 -13.99
N GLN A 121 8.21 16.87 -14.25
CA GLN A 121 8.67 17.29 -15.56
C GLN A 121 10.16 17.58 -15.50
N LEU A 122 10.88 17.16 -16.54
CA LEU A 122 12.27 17.53 -16.77
C LEU A 122 12.31 18.53 -17.92
N CYS A 123 12.88 19.70 -17.66
CA CYS A 123 13.16 20.65 -18.72
C CYS A 123 14.43 20.22 -19.46
N ARG A 124 14.32 19.98 -20.77
CA ARG A 124 15.47 19.62 -21.63
C ARG A 124 16.44 20.76 -21.88
N HIS A 125 16.05 22.00 -21.54
CA HIS A 125 16.90 23.18 -21.73
C HIS A 125 17.81 23.44 -20.53
N CYS A 126 17.27 23.46 -19.31
CA CYS A 126 18.02 23.76 -18.08
C CYS A 126 18.31 22.52 -17.22
N HIS A 127 17.81 21.34 -17.60
CA HIS A 127 17.97 20.08 -16.86
C HIS A 127 17.43 20.11 -15.42
N ILE A 128 16.46 20.99 -15.15
CA ILE A 128 15.78 21.10 -13.86
C ILE A 128 14.55 20.17 -13.84
N LEU A 129 14.38 19.49 -12.71
CA LEU A 129 13.17 18.75 -12.35
C LEU A 129 12.19 19.67 -11.62
N SER A 130 10.96 19.75 -12.08
CA SER A 130 9.88 20.47 -11.42
C SER A 130 8.58 19.67 -11.44
N TRP A 131 7.64 20.00 -10.56
CA TRP A 131 6.31 19.43 -10.62
C TRP A 131 5.51 20.13 -11.72
N LYS A 132 4.65 19.40 -12.42
CA LYS A 132 3.78 19.97 -13.44
C LYS A 132 2.90 21.07 -12.83
N GLY A 133 3.00 22.29 -13.36
CA GLY A 133 2.30 23.47 -12.82
C GLY A 133 3.09 24.28 -11.79
N THR A 134 4.34 23.89 -11.49
CA THR A 134 5.29 24.73 -10.77
C THR A 134 6.24 25.41 -11.74
N ASP A 135 6.47 26.71 -11.54
CA ASP A 135 7.44 27.46 -12.33
C ASP A 135 8.86 27.01 -12.00
N HIS A 136 9.73 27.06 -13.01
CA HIS A 136 11.16 26.89 -12.84
C HIS A 136 11.88 27.98 -13.63
N PRO A 137 13.08 28.42 -13.20
CA PRO A 137 13.77 29.56 -13.79
C PRO A 137 14.44 29.19 -15.12
N CYS A 138 13.64 28.89 -16.14
CA CYS A 138 14.11 28.60 -17.48
C CYS A 138 14.32 29.88 -18.28
N THR A 139 15.45 29.98 -18.97
CA THR A 139 15.76 31.10 -19.87
C THR A 139 15.32 30.84 -21.32
N ALA A 140 14.63 29.74 -21.60
CA ALA A 140 14.11 29.44 -22.92
C ALA A 140 12.94 30.37 -23.27
N ASN A 141 12.85 30.80 -24.54
CA ASN A 141 11.76 31.64 -25.03
C ASN A 141 10.36 31.00 -24.87
N ASN A 142 10.29 29.66 -24.78
CA ASN A 142 9.05 28.93 -24.48
C ASN A 142 9.34 27.77 -23.49
N PRO A 143 9.31 28.02 -22.18
CA PRO A 143 9.68 27.05 -21.14
C PRO A 143 8.82 25.78 -21.13
N GLU A 144 7.53 25.90 -21.47
CA GLU A 144 6.61 24.77 -21.49
C GLU A 144 6.92 23.79 -22.61
N SER A 145 7.35 24.30 -23.77
CA SER A 145 7.72 23.46 -24.93
C SER A 145 8.97 22.62 -24.70
N CYS A 146 9.82 23.00 -23.74
CA CYS A 146 11.06 22.31 -23.42
C CYS A 146 10.88 21.21 -22.36
N SER A 147 9.70 21.08 -21.77
CA SER A 147 9.45 20.22 -20.61
C SER A 147 8.87 18.87 -21.02
N VAL A 148 9.40 17.78 -20.47
CA VAL A 148 8.89 16.42 -20.71
C VAL A 148 8.50 15.77 -19.39
N SER A 149 7.28 15.23 -19.35
CA SER A 149 6.78 14.47 -18.20
C SER A 149 7.60 13.20 -17.99
N LEU A 150 7.94 12.90 -16.75
CA LEU A 150 8.67 11.70 -16.37
C LEU A 150 7.76 10.70 -15.67
N SER A 151 7.87 9.43 -16.06
CA SER A 151 7.40 8.35 -15.20
C SER A 151 8.36 8.15 -14.03
N PRO A 152 7.94 7.52 -12.93
CA PRO A 152 8.87 7.26 -11.83
C PRO A 152 9.99 6.29 -12.16
N GLN A 153 9.79 5.39 -13.13
CA GLN A 153 10.90 4.60 -13.64
C GLN A 153 11.92 5.45 -14.40
N ASP A 154 11.45 6.43 -15.21
CA ASP A 154 12.34 7.36 -15.90
C ASP A 154 13.11 8.24 -14.91
N PHE A 155 12.44 8.71 -13.85
CA PHE A 155 13.09 9.43 -12.76
C PHE A 155 14.20 8.61 -12.10
N ILE A 156 13.94 7.34 -11.75
CA ILE A 156 14.96 6.47 -11.16
C ILE A 156 16.12 6.27 -12.15
N ASN A 157 15.83 6.13 -13.45
CA ASN A 157 16.85 5.94 -14.47
C ASN A 157 17.78 7.16 -14.62
N LEU A 158 17.38 8.37 -14.23
CA LEU A 158 18.27 9.54 -14.21
C LEU A 158 19.47 9.38 -13.27
N PHE A 159 19.38 8.51 -12.27
CA PHE A 159 20.43 8.28 -11.26
C PHE A 159 21.17 6.96 -11.45
N LYS A 160 20.79 6.17 -12.46
CA LYS A 160 21.52 4.95 -12.83
C LYS A 160 22.67 5.34 -13.75
N PHE A 161 23.83 5.61 -13.13
CA PHE A 161 25.12 5.78 -13.81
C PHE A 161 25.79 4.42 -14.04
#